data_AF-A0A080LWV8-F1
#
_entry.id   AF-A0A080LWV8-F1
#
_cell.length_a   1.000
_cell.length_b   1.000
_cell.length_c   1.000
_cell.angle_alpha   90.00
_cell.angle_beta   90.00
_cell.angle_gamma   90.00
#
_symmetry.space_group_name_H-M   'P 1'
#
loop_
_entity.id
_entity.type
_entity.pdbx_description
1 polymer ?
#
loop_
_entity_poly.entity_id
_entity_poly.type
_entity_poly.pdbx_seq_one_letter_code
_entity_poly.pdbx_strand_id
1 'polypeptide(L)'
;MTQVDDLAERALTHADFRAYQIDAYDQALLNNVREAQVELQIEQLKQVEGVCATIRLRIEQDLVMSRQAFIGSLTLESDDEDLSQIALNLVITDLAGNVVASNVFGISNDYLSGIDALDGTDGLAAGGSFTSEDTFLPSTLAAPEGPAAYRIGGTLSFRDVTESHDHLIQLDPVTVHVLPQAELTLDYFQERNVVSDDPFTDDVVEPASPFLLGVLLSNDGRGTADSLRIESAQPKIIDNEKGLLVDFKIIGSQVDGESPSGSLTAVFGDIGPGDTAAGAWFLECCGHTRGAVGDGRGREHRRQFRLPRPGGRRRVPLHAR
;
A
#
# COMPACT_ATOMS: atom_id res chain seq x y z
N MET A 1 52.43 -42.36 -43.05
CA MET A 1 51.62 -42.60 -41.85
C MET A 1 50.61 -41.47 -41.58
N THR A 2 50.38 -40.56 -42.51
CA THR A 2 49.70 -39.28 -42.26
C THR A 2 48.34 -39.12 -42.96
N GLN A 3 48.00 -40.02 -43.90
CA GLN A 3 46.76 -39.94 -44.67
C GLN A 3 45.65 -40.85 -44.14
N VAL A 4 46.03 -41.93 -43.43
CA VAL A 4 45.09 -42.87 -42.82
C VAL A 4 44.54 -42.32 -41.50
N ASP A 5 45.37 -41.60 -40.75
CA ASP A 5 44.98 -40.93 -39.50
C ASP A 5 44.01 -39.76 -39.75
N ASP A 6 44.21 -38.95 -40.80
CA ASP A 6 43.30 -37.86 -41.18
C ASP A 6 41.91 -38.38 -41.64
N LEU A 7 41.87 -39.54 -42.31
CA LEU A 7 40.62 -40.19 -42.69
C LEU A 7 39.88 -40.77 -41.48
N ALA A 8 40.60 -41.33 -40.50
CA ALA A 8 40.02 -41.83 -39.27
C ALA A 8 39.46 -40.69 -38.40
N GLU A 9 40.17 -39.57 -38.28
CA GLU A 9 39.75 -38.39 -37.51
C GLU A 9 38.54 -37.67 -38.14
N ARG A 10 38.47 -37.61 -39.48
CA ARG A 10 37.28 -37.14 -40.22
C ARG A 10 36.08 -38.08 -40.10
N ALA A 11 36.31 -39.39 -40.06
CA ALA A 11 35.24 -40.37 -39.87
C ALA A 11 34.66 -40.32 -38.45
N LEU A 12 35.51 -40.12 -37.44
CA LEU A 12 35.13 -39.93 -36.03
C LEU A 12 34.31 -38.64 -35.84
N THR A 13 34.78 -37.50 -36.36
CA THR A 13 34.04 -36.23 -36.29
C THR A 13 32.68 -36.26 -37.00
N HIS A 14 32.58 -36.98 -38.13
CA HIS A 14 31.31 -37.15 -38.82
C HIS A 14 30.34 -38.11 -38.10
N ALA A 15 30.87 -39.11 -37.39
CA ALA A 15 30.08 -39.99 -36.53
C ALA A 15 29.53 -39.24 -35.30
N ASP A 16 30.36 -38.40 -34.66
CA ASP A 16 29.97 -37.59 -33.50
C ASP A 16 28.91 -36.54 -33.87
N PHE A 17 29.05 -35.90 -35.04
CA PHE A 17 28.05 -34.95 -35.55
C PHE A 17 26.69 -35.63 -35.82
N ARG A 18 26.71 -36.86 -36.35
CA ARG A 18 25.49 -37.65 -36.54
C ARG A 18 24.86 -38.07 -35.21
N ALA A 19 25.67 -38.46 -34.23
CA ALA A 19 25.18 -38.79 -32.88
C ALA A 19 24.53 -37.57 -32.20
N TYR A 20 25.13 -36.39 -32.33
CA TYR A 20 24.55 -35.14 -31.83
C TYR A 20 23.23 -34.78 -32.52
N GLN A 21 23.13 -34.97 -33.83
CA GLN A 21 21.87 -34.75 -34.55
C GLN A 21 20.77 -35.71 -34.09
N ILE A 22 21.10 -36.99 -33.86
CA ILE A 22 20.14 -37.99 -33.38
C ILE A 22 19.62 -37.61 -31.98
N ASP A 23 20.51 -37.21 -31.06
CA ASP A 23 20.12 -36.80 -29.70
C ASP A 23 19.22 -35.54 -29.73
N ALA A 24 19.54 -34.57 -30.59
CA ALA A 24 18.69 -33.39 -30.78
C ALA A 24 17.30 -33.73 -31.34
N TYR A 25 17.21 -34.68 -32.27
CA TYR A 25 15.94 -35.18 -32.79
C TYR A 25 15.15 -35.95 -31.73
N ASP A 26 15.80 -36.78 -30.92
CA ASP A 26 15.18 -37.54 -29.84
C ASP A 26 14.65 -36.61 -28.73
N GLN A 27 15.40 -35.56 -28.35
CA GLN A 27 14.95 -34.53 -27.41
C GLN A 27 13.74 -33.75 -27.95
N ALA A 28 13.75 -33.38 -29.23
CA ALA A 28 12.62 -32.72 -29.86
C ALA A 28 11.38 -33.63 -29.90
N LEU A 29 11.57 -34.93 -30.19
CA LEU A 29 10.50 -35.91 -30.18
C LEU A 29 9.92 -36.09 -28.76
N LEU A 30 10.76 -36.17 -27.74
CA LEU A 30 10.36 -36.28 -26.33
C LEU A 30 9.59 -35.04 -25.87
N ASN A 31 10.00 -33.85 -26.26
CA ASN A 31 9.29 -32.61 -25.95
C ASN A 31 7.91 -32.59 -26.64
N ASN A 32 7.83 -32.93 -27.92
CA ASN A 32 6.57 -33.01 -28.65
C ASN A 32 5.61 -34.05 -28.05
N VAL A 33 6.12 -35.21 -27.62
CA VAL A 33 5.31 -36.25 -26.95
C VAL A 33 4.83 -35.77 -25.58
N ARG A 34 5.66 -35.05 -24.83
CA ARG A 34 5.28 -34.46 -23.54
C ARG A 34 4.21 -33.37 -23.72
N GLU A 35 4.37 -32.49 -24.70
CA GLU A 35 3.36 -31.48 -25.06
C GLU A 35 2.04 -32.15 -25.49
N ALA A 36 2.10 -33.16 -26.37
CA ALA A 36 0.92 -33.92 -26.78
C ALA A 36 0.26 -34.67 -25.61
N GLN A 37 1.03 -35.18 -24.64
CA GLN A 37 0.48 -35.78 -23.41
C GLN A 37 -0.23 -34.76 -22.54
N VAL A 38 0.31 -33.54 -22.40
CA VAL A 38 -0.33 -32.44 -21.67
C VAL A 38 -1.63 -32.02 -22.38
N GLU A 39 -1.61 -31.89 -23.72
CA GLU A 39 -2.81 -31.58 -24.51
C GLU A 39 -3.88 -32.67 -24.40
N LEU A 40 -3.49 -33.94 -24.49
CA LEU A 40 -4.40 -35.08 -24.28
C LEU A 40 -4.98 -35.11 -22.87
N GLN A 41 -4.19 -34.79 -21.84
CA GLN A 41 -4.69 -34.65 -20.48
C GLN A 41 -5.71 -33.51 -20.37
N ILE A 42 -5.45 -32.36 -20.99
CA ILE A 42 -6.39 -31.23 -21.05
C ILE A 42 -7.68 -31.63 -21.77
N GLU A 43 -7.60 -32.40 -22.86
CA GLU A 43 -8.76 -32.87 -23.62
C GLU A 43 -9.58 -33.93 -22.86
N GLN A 44 -8.92 -34.79 -22.08
CA GLN A 44 -9.58 -35.72 -21.17
C GLN A 44 -10.24 -34.99 -20.00
N LEU A 45 -9.65 -33.91 -19.49
CA LEU A 45 -10.27 -33.04 -18.49
C LEU A 45 -11.50 -32.29 -19.04
N LYS A 46 -11.55 -32.00 -20.35
CA LYS A 46 -12.75 -31.44 -21.02
C LYS A 46 -13.93 -32.42 -21.14
N GLN A 47 -13.70 -33.73 -20.97
CA GLN A 47 -14.75 -34.76 -20.98
C GLN A 47 -15.49 -34.90 -19.64
N VAL A 48 -15.09 -34.14 -18.62
CA VAL A 48 -15.85 -34.01 -17.37
C VAL A 48 -17.00 -33.03 -17.62
N GLU A 49 -18.23 -33.38 -17.24
CA GLU A 49 -19.40 -32.49 -17.29
C GLU A 49 -19.24 -31.31 -16.32
N GLY A 50 -18.33 -30.37 -16.59
CA GLY A 50 -18.02 -29.24 -15.73
C GLY A 50 -18.96 -28.05 -15.93
N VAL A 51 -19.43 -27.46 -14.83
CA VAL A 51 -20.12 -26.17 -14.85
C VAL A 51 -19.08 -25.06 -14.85
N CYS A 52 -18.85 -24.40 -16.00
CA CYS A 52 -18.04 -23.17 -16.03
C CYS A 52 -18.79 -22.03 -15.34
N ALA A 53 -18.34 -21.59 -14.17
CA ALA A 53 -18.90 -20.44 -13.47
C ALA A 53 -17.85 -19.34 -13.30
N THR A 54 -18.32 -18.09 -13.24
CA THR A 54 -17.49 -16.95 -12.86
C THR A 54 -17.97 -16.42 -11.53
N ILE A 55 -17.04 -16.24 -10.60
CA ILE A 55 -17.29 -15.56 -9.33
C ILE A 55 -16.50 -14.26 -9.30
N ARG A 56 -16.97 -13.29 -8.50
CA ARG A 56 -16.19 -12.10 -8.16
C ARG A 56 -15.81 -12.17 -6.69
N LEU A 57 -14.51 -12.21 -6.45
CA LEU A 57 -13.91 -12.17 -5.12
C LEU A 57 -13.57 -10.73 -4.76
N ARG A 58 -13.87 -10.31 -3.53
CA ARG A 58 -13.42 -9.06 -2.94
C ARG A 58 -12.54 -9.37 -1.74
N ILE A 59 -11.37 -8.74 -1.70
CA ILE A 59 -10.47 -8.74 -0.54
C ILE A 59 -10.24 -7.27 -0.19
N GLU A 60 -10.57 -6.92 1.05
CA GLU A 60 -10.33 -5.58 1.59
C GLU A 60 -8.94 -5.57 2.23
N GLN A 61 -8.12 -4.59 1.85
CA GLN A 61 -6.76 -4.46 2.34
C GLN A 61 -6.45 -3.00 2.68
N ASP A 62 -5.85 -2.80 3.85
CA ASP A 62 -5.41 -1.51 4.36
C ASP A 62 -3.88 -1.44 4.36
N LEU A 63 -3.34 -0.48 3.59
CA LEU A 63 -1.91 -0.17 3.57
C LEU A 63 -1.60 0.85 4.67
N VAL A 64 -0.73 0.49 5.60
CA VAL A 64 -0.40 1.32 6.76
C VAL A 64 1.09 1.60 6.80
N MET A 65 1.46 2.87 6.93
CA MET A 65 2.84 3.33 7.17
C MET A 65 2.85 4.57 8.06
N SER A 66 4.00 4.88 8.66
CA SER A 66 4.19 6.13 9.38
C SER A 66 4.47 7.28 8.41
N ARG A 67 4.00 8.48 8.76
CA ARG A 67 4.30 9.74 8.06
C ARG A 67 4.64 10.82 9.08
N GLN A 68 5.36 11.83 8.63
CA GLN A 68 5.70 13.00 9.43
C GLN A 68 4.50 13.95 9.53
N ALA A 69 4.20 14.40 10.74
CA ALA A 69 3.29 15.52 11.01
C ALA A 69 3.83 16.41 12.13
N PHE A 70 3.48 17.69 12.09
CA PHE A 70 3.78 18.67 13.14
C PHE A 70 2.49 19.08 13.82
N ILE A 71 2.52 19.23 15.13
CA ILE A 71 1.36 19.69 15.91
C ILE A 71 1.70 21.04 16.52
N GLY A 72 0.95 22.07 16.13
CA GLY A 72 0.90 23.35 16.81
C GLY A 72 -0.07 23.29 17.98
N SER A 73 0.29 23.91 19.10
CA SER A 73 -0.65 24.14 20.19
C SER A 73 -0.65 25.62 20.55
N LEU A 74 -1.85 26.18 20.66
CA LEU A 74 -2.12 27.55 21.08
C LEU A 74 -3.05 27.52 22.29
N THR A 75 -2.65 28.19 23.36
CA THR A 75 -3.51 28.43 24.53
C THR A 75 -3.58 29.92 24.76
N LEU A 76 -4.79 30.42 24.97
CA LEU A 76 -5.03 31.79 25.41
C LEU A 76 -5.85 31.74 26.70
N GLU A 77 -5.45 32.57 27.65
CA GLU A 77 -6.15 32.80 28.91
C GLU A 77 -6.50 34.28 28.94
N SER A 78 -7.74 34.58 29.30
CA SER A 78 -8.18 35.95 29.59
C SER A 78 -8.28 36.10 31.10
N ASP A 79 -7.76 37.19 31.64
CA ASP A 79 -7.79 37.45 33.08
C ASP A 79 -9.11 38.11 33.46
N ASP A 80 -9.29 39.40 33.16
CA ASP A 80 -10.45 40.18 33.57
C ASP A 80 -11.29 40.68 32.38
N GLU A 81 -10.88 40.36 31.15
CA GLU A 81 -11.45 40.89 29.92
C GLU A 81 -12.42 39.89 29.25
N ASP A 82 -13.59 40.38 28.85
CA ASP A 82 -14.44 39.67 27.89
C ASP A 82 -13.88 39.90 26.49
N LEU A 83 -13.49 38.82 25.82
CA LEU A 83 -12.99 38.83 24.44
C LEU A 83 -14.08 38.38 23.48
N SER A 84 -14.12 38.98 22.29
CA SER A 84 -15.04 38.61 21.21
C SER A 84 -14.29 38.52 19.89
N GLN A 85 -14.92 37.90 18.89
CA GLN A 85 -14.38 37.81 17.53
C GLN A 85 -12.98 37.17 17.45
N ILE A 86 -12.77 36.11 18.24
CA ILE A 86 -11.49 35.40 18.27
C ILE A 86 -11.29 34.67 16.94
N ALA A 87 -10.25 35.04 16.21
CA ALA A 87 -9.90 34.43 14.94
C ALA A 87 -8.41 34.08 14.85
N LEU A 88 -8.11 32.86 14.44
CA LEU A 88 -6.76 32.37 14.21
C LEU A 88 -6.53 32.18 12.71
N ASN A 89 -5.52 32.86 12.17
CA ASN A 89 -5.08 32.70 10.80
C ASN A 89 -3.65 32.16 10.77
N LEU A 90 -3.49 30.87 10.49
CA LEU A 90 -2.20 30.20 10.39
C LEU A 90 -1.61 30.36 8.99
N VAL A 91 -0.32 30.68 8.94
CA VAL A 91 0.42 30.89 7.69
C VAL A 91 1.72 30.09 7.72
N ILE A 92 2.00 29.39 6.63
CA ILE A 92 3.25 28.67 6.44
C ILE A 92 4.06 29.38 5.36
N THR A 93 5.34 29.64 5.65
CA THR A 93 6.27 30.30 4.74
C THR A 93 7.52 29.47 4.51
N ASP A 94 8.19 29.67 3.38
CA ASP A 94 9.56 29.23 3.17
C ASP A 94 10.56 30.07 4.00
N LEU A 95 11.85 29.73 3.96
CA LEU A 95 12.88 30.49 4.69
C LEU A 95 13.10 31.92 4.15
N ALA A 96 12.68 32.19 2.92
CA ALA A 96 12.71 33.53 2.32
C ALA A 96 11.49 34.38 2.72
N GLY A 97 10.50 33.81 3.42
CA GLY A 97 9.29 34.48 3.88
C GLY A 97 8.13 34.44 2.89
N ASN A 98 8.23 33.67 1.80
CA ASN A 98 7.12 33.54 0.85
C ASN A 98 6.10 32.54 1.38
N VAL A 99 4.82 32.87 1.28
CA VAL A 99 3.72 31.96 1.63
C VAL A 99 3.72 30.77 0.67
N VAL A 100 3.70 29.56 1.22
CA VAL A 100 3.68 28.34 0.42
C VAL A 100 2.27 28.04 -0.09
N ALA A 101 2.18 27.37 -1.24
CA ALA A 101 0.89 26.97 -1.79
C ALA A 101 0.15 26.00 -0.86
N SER A 102 -1.18 26.04 -0.86
CA SER A 102 -2.04 25.25 0.02
C SER A 102 -1.98 23.73 -0.20
N ASN A 103 -1.39 23.27 -1.30
CA ASN A 103 -1.15 21.85 -1.55
C ASN A 103 0.19 21.35 -0.99
N VAL A 104 1.07 22.24 -0.51
CA VAL A 104 2.35 21.86 0.10
C VAL A 104 2.12 21.28 1.49
N PHE A 105 1.17 21.85 2.24
CA PHE A 105 0.74 21.39 3.56
C PHE A 105 -0.77 21.32 3.68
N GLY A 106 -1.27 20.22 4.26
CA GLY A 106 -2.61 20.20 4.86
C GLY A 106 -2.56 20.79 6.27
N ILE A 107 -3.57 21.56 6.63
CA ILE A 107 -3.76 22.08 7.99
C ILE A 107 -5.13 21.61 8.47
N SER A 108 -5.19 21.01 9.66
CA SER A 108 -6.45 20.64 10.32
C SER A 108 -6.41 21.05 11.77
N ASN A 109 -7.53 21.58 12.26
CA ASN A 109 -7.77 21.72 13.69
C ASN A 109 -8.26 20.37 14.22
N ASP A 110 -7.43 19.72 15.05
CA ASP A 110 -7.72 18.37 15.55
C ASP A 110 -8.34 18.41 16.95
N TYR A 111 -8.17 19.53 17.67
CA TYR A 111 -8.71 19.75 19.00
C TYR A 111 -8.95 21.24 19.24
N LEU A 112 -10.15 21.56 19.74
CA LEU A 112 -10.51 22.88 20.24
C LEU A 112 -11.34 22.70 21.52
N SER A 113 -11.01 23.46 22.55
CA SER A 113 -11.70 23.45 23.84
C SER A 113 -11.71 24.84 24.45
N GLY A 114 -12.80 25.18 25.15
CA GLY A 114 -13.02 26.49 25.77
C GLY A 114 -13.84 27.46 24.93
N ILE A 115 -13.84 27.27 23.60
CA ILE A 115 -14.66 28.00 22.61
C ILE A 115 -15.11 27.03 21.52
N ASP A 116 -16.11 27.42 20.72
CA ASP A 116 -16.69 26.63 19.64
C ASP A 116 -16.01 26.89 18.29
N ALA A 117 -15.42 28.07 18.07
CA ALA A 117 -14.80 28.44 16.79
C ALA A 117 -13.64 29.44 16.90
N LEU A 118 -12.70 29.35 15.93
CA LEU A 118 -11.54 30.25 15.76
C LEU A 118 -11.61 31.04 14.44
N ASP A 119 -12.81 31.30 13.93
CA ASP A 119 -13.06 32.01 12.67
C ASP A 119 -13.60 33.43 12.87
N GLY A 120 -13.58 33.94 14.11
CA GLY A 120 -14.09 35.25 14.48
C GLY A 120 -15.58 35.29 14.83
N THR A 121 -16.26 34.14 14.86
CA THR A 121 -17.68 34.06 15.26
C THR A 121 -17.89 33.91 16.75
N ASP A 122 -16.87 33.49 17.50
CA ASP A 122 -16.95 33.20 18.92
C ASP A 122 -16.12 34.17 19.79
N GLY A 123 -16.30 34.09 21.10
CA GLY A 123 -15.61 34.89 22.10
C GLY A 123 -15.18 34.06 23.32
N LEU A 124 -14.51 34.72 24.26
CA LEU A 124 -14.05 34.12 25.51
C LEU A 124 -14.42 35.06 26.65
N ALA A 125 -15.14 34.55 27.65
CA ALA A 125 -15.49 35.34 28.83
C ALA A 125 -14.26 35.64 29.70
N ALA A 126 -14.35 36.69 30.51
CA ALA A 126 -13.35 37.02 31.54
C ALA A 126 -13.06 35.81 32.45
N GLY A 127 -11.78 35.61 32.77
CA GLY A 127 -11.28 34.43 33.50
C GLY A 127 -11.30 33.13 32.70
N GLY A 128 -11.69 33.18 31.42
CA GLY A 128 -11.78 32.03 30.54
C GLY A 128 -10.44 31.62 29.94
N SER A 129 -10.38 30.39 29.44
CA SER A 129 -9.25 29.89 28.67
C SER A 129 -9.74 29.06 27.49
N PHE A 130 -9.02 29.12 26.36
CA PHE A 130 -9.18 28.16 25.29
C PHE A 130 -7.85 27.53 24.91
N THR A 131 -7.92 26.32 24.36
CA THR A 131 -6.78 25.61 23.77
C THR A 131 -7.13 25.03 22.41
N SER A 132 -6.24 25.23 21.45
CA SER A 132 -6.28 24.69 20.10
C SER A 132 -5.07 23.78 19.86
N GLU A 133 -5.28 22.62 19.23
CA GLU A 133 -4.21 21.83 18.62
C GLU A 133 -4.45 21.69 17.10
N ASP A 134 -3.51 22.19 16.31
CA ASP A 134 -3.55 22.19 14.85
C ASP A 134 -2.47 21.26 14.29
N THR A 135 -2.86 20.34 13.41
CA THR A 135 -1.94 19.42 12.73
C THR A 135 -1.56 19.96 11.36
N PHE A 136 -0.25 20.06 11.13
CA PHE A 136 0.36 20.42 9.86
C PHE A 136 0.93 19.16 9.21
N LEU A 137 0.32 18.75 8.11
CA LEU A 137 0.67 17.54 7.38
C LEU A 137 1.38 17.91 6.07
N PRO A 138 2.72 17.75 5.98
CA PRO A 138 3.42 17.95 4.73
C PRO A 138 2.94 16.98 3.66
N SER A 139 2.87 17.45 2.42
CA SER A 139 2.70 16.61 1.22
C SER A 139 4.05 16.17 0.66
N THR A 140 4.04 15.36 -0.39
CA THR A 140 5.23 15.02 -1.18
C THR A 140 5.90 16.25 -1.82
N LEU A 141 5.16 17.35 -2.01
CA LEU A 141 5.69 18.61 -2.56
C LEU A 141 6.48 19.44 -1.54
N ALA A 142 6.41 19.12 -0.25
CA ALA A 142 7.12 19.85 0.79
C ALA A 142 8.62 19.50 0.87
N ALA A 143 9.04 18.35 0.33
CA ALA A 143 10.44 17.95 0.32
C ALA A 143 10.75 17.04 -0.89
N PRO A 144 10.52 17.51 -2.13
CA PRO A 144 10.59 16.65 -3.32
C PRO A 144 12.02 16.22 -3.68
N GLU A 145 13.01 17.09 -3.45
CA GLU A 145 14.42 16.86 -3.82
C GLU A 145 15.32 16.50 -2.64
N GLY A 146 14.84 16.70 -1.40
CA GLY A 146 15.64 16.56 -0.19
C GLY A 146 15.01 17.27 1.00
N PRO A 147 15.65 17.22 2.18
CA PRO A 147 15.17 17.91 3.37
C PRO A 147 14.95 19.41 3.12
N ALA A 148 13.79 19.92 3.56
CA ALA A 148 13.40 21.31 3.41
C ALA A 148 12.97 21.90 4.74
N ALA A 149 13.06 23.22 4.89
CA ALA A 149 12.67 23.92 6.11
C ALA A 149 11.59 24.96 5.81
N TYR A 150 10.62 25.05 6.70
CA TYR A 150 9.49 25.96 6.63
C TYR A 150 9.28 26.66 7.97
N ARG A 151 8.60 27.80 7.96
CA ARG A 151 8.19 28.51 9.16
C ARG A 151 6.68 28.48 9.28
N ILE A 152 6.20 28.05 10.44
CA ILE A 152 4.78 28.08 10.80
C ILE A 152 4.59 29.26 11.74
N GLY A 153 3.74 30.20 11.35
CA GLY A 153 3.33 31.33 12.16
C GLY A 153 1.89 31.69 11.83
N GLY A 154 1.53 32.94 12.03
CA GLY A 154 0.19 33.40 11.76
C GLY A 154 -0.18 34.62 12.58
N THR A 155 -1.47 34.88 12.64
CA THR A 155 -2.04 35.98 13.42
C THR A 155 -3.20 35.48 14.25
N LEU A 156 -3.25 35.92 15.50
CA LEU A 156 -4.41 35.80 16.36
C LEU A 156 -5.04 37.19 16.47
N SER A 157 -6.31 37.32 16.11
CA SER A 157 -7.07 38.55 16.30
C SER A 157 -8.25 38.33 17.22
N PHE A 158 -8.59 39.34 18.01
CA PHE A 158 -9.77 39.37 18.86
C PHE A 158 -10.10 40.82 19.21
N ARG A 159 -11.29 41.03 19.74
CA ARG A 159 -11.75 42.32 20.24
C ARG A 159 -11.98 42.24 21.74
N ASP A 160 -11.31 43.12 22.47
CA ASP A 160 -11.58 43.38 23.88
C ASP A 160 -12.89 44.17 23.99
N VAL A 161 -13.89 43.58 24.66
CA VAL A 161 -15.21 44.19 24.86
C VAL A 161 -15.15 45.28 25.92
N THR A 162 -14.34 45.10 26.96
CA THR A 162 -14.16 46.02 28.09
C THR A 162 -13.54 47.33 27.64
N GLU A 163 -12.46 47.27 26.85
CA GLU A 163 -11.76 48.45 26.32
C GLU A 163 -12.29 48.90 24.95
N SER A 164 -13.15 48.10 24.30
CA SER A 164 -13.66 48.33 22.95
C SER A 164 -12.55 48.48 21.89
N HIS A 165 -11.49 47.69 22.02
CA HIS A 165 -10.30 47.73 21.16
C HIS A 165 -10.06 46.40 20.42
N ASP A 166 -9.58 46.47 19.18
CA ASP A 166 -9.22 45.30 18.38
C ASP A 166 -7.73 45.00 18.55
N HIS A 167 -7.40 43.76 18.89
CA HIS A 167 -6.04 43.26 19.01
C HIS A 167 -5.68 42.35 17.84
N LEU A 168 -4.44 42.48 17.36
CA LEU A 168 -3.85 41.61 16.36
C LEU A 168 -2.45 41.20 16.82
N ILE A 169 -2.33 39.98 17.32
CA ILE A 169 -1.07 39.40 17.78
C ILE A 169 -0.43 38.62 16.63
N GLN A 170 0.83 38.93 16.34
CA GLN A 170 1.66 38.16 15.42
C GLN A 170 2.26 36.97 16.19
N LEU A 171 2.00 35.75 15.71
CA LEU A 171 2.61 34.56 16.29
C LEU A 171 4.07 34.47 15.86
N ASP A 172 4.97 34.25 16.82
CA ASP A 172 6.40 34.07 16.54
C ASP A 172 6.59 32.83 15.65
N PRO A 173 7.13 32.97 14.42
CA PRO A 173 7.22 31.84 13.51
C PRO A 173 8.22 30.79 13.99
N VAL A 174 7.79 29.53 14.02
CA VAL A 174 8.65 28.39 14.39
C VAL A 174 9.11 27.64 13.16
N THR A 175 10.42 27.37 13.09
CA THR A 175 11.00 26.62 11.97
C THR A 175 10.82 25.12 12.17
N VAL A 176 10.31 24.44 11.15
CA VAL A 176 10.15 22.98 11.06
C VAL A 176 10.97 22.41 9.91
N HIS A 177 11.47 21.18 10.08
CA HIS A 177 12.25 20.47 9.08
C HIS A 177 11.45 19.29 8.52
N VAL A 178 11.12 19.38 7.24
CA VAL A 178 10.40 18.35 6.50
C VAL A 178 11.40 17.43 5.81
N LEU A 179 11.21 16.13 5.96
CA LEU A 179 11.98 15.12 5.26
C LEU A 179 11.22 14.67 3.99
N PRO A 180 11.94 14.19 2.95
CA PRO A 180 11.31 13.55 1.81
C PRO A 180 10.37 12.43 2.24
N GLN A 181 9.31 12.21 1.46
CA GLN A 181 8.29 11.19 1.76
C GLN A 181 8.40 10.00 0.81
N ALA A 182 7.97 8.83 1.29
CA ALA A 182 7.78 7.65 0.47
C ALA A 182 6.56 7.81 -0.47
N GLU A 183 6.63 7.13 -1.61
CA GLU A 183 5.54 7.03 -2.58
C GLU A 183 5.49 5.58 -3.06
N LEU A 184 4.38 4.89 -2.78
CA LEU A 184 4.31 3.45 -2.92
C LEU A 184 3.44 3.06 -4.11
N THR A 185 4.01 2.24 -5.01
CA THR A 185 3.29 1.55 -6.09
C THR A 185 3.14 0.07 -5.72
N LEU A 186 1.92 -0.45 -5.84
CA LEU A 186 1.61 -1.85 -5.55
C LEU A 186 1.08 -2.54 -6.82
N ASP A 187 1.72 -3.63 -7.19
CA ASP A 187 1.32 -4.50 -8.29
C ASP A 187 0.93 -5.87 -7.75
N TYR A 188 -0.31 -6.29 -8.04
CA TYR A 188 -0.87 -7.55 -7.55
C TYR A 188 -0.84 -8.64 -8.61
N PHE A 189 -0.50 -9.86 -8.17
CA PHE A 189 -0.41 -11.05 -9.00
C PHE A 189 -1.20 -12.17 -8.36
N GLN A 190 -2.03 -12.84 -9.14
CA GLN A 190 -2.75 -14.04 -8.71
C GLN A 190 -2.34 -15.21 -9.59
N GLU A 191 -2.16 -16.38 -8.99
CA GLU A 191 -2.03 -17.62 -9.76
C GLU A 191 -3.26 -17.83 -10.65
N ARG A 192 -3.00 -18.20 -11.91
CA ARG A 192 -4.08 -18.36 -12.91
C ARG A 192 -4.94 -19.58 -12.65
N ASN A 193 -4.32 -20.67 -12.22
CA ASN A 193 -4.98 -21.96 -12.02
C ASN A 193 -4.97 -22.28 -10.53
N VAL A 194 -6.13 -22.62 -9.98
CA VAL A 194 -6.28 -23.07 -8.59
C VAL A 194 -6.80 -24.50 -8.63
N VAL A 195 -6.17 -25.38 -7.84
CA VAL A 195 -6.57 -26.79 -7.71
C VAL A 195 -7.28 -26.98 -6.38
N SER A 196 -8.47 -27.58 -6.43
CA SER A 196 -9.35 -27.85 -5.29
C SER A 196 -10.08 -29.18 -5.52
N ASP A 197 -10.77 -29.64 -4.48
CA ASP A 197 -11.71 -30.77 -4.48
C ASP A 197 -12.59 -30.82 -5.76
N ASP A 198 -12.64 -31.99 -6.41
CA ASP A 198 -13.39 -32.21 -7.64
C ASP A 198 -14.89 -32.38 -7.31
N PRO A 199 -15.77 -31.57 -7.91
CA PRO A 199 -17.22 -31.63 -7.68
C PRO A 199 -17.88 -32.95 -8.08
N PHE A 200 -17.21 -33.80 -8.86
CA PHE A 200 -17.77 -34.99 -9.51
C PHE A 200 -17.21 -36.31 -8.97
N THR A 201 -16.38 -36.28 -7.93
CA THR A 201 -15.85 -37.47 -7.23
C THR A 201 -16.54 -37.64 -5.88
N ASP A 202 -17.82 -38.05 -5.90
CA ASP A 202 -18.70 -38.12 -4.71
C ASP A 202 -18.14 -38.93 -3.50
N ASP A 203 -17.17 -39.81 -3.72
CA ASP A 203 -16.61 -40.72 -2.70
C ASP A 203 -15.19 -40.34 -2.23
N VAL A 204 -14.58 -39.29 -2.79
CA VAL A 204 -13.19 -38.89 -2.53
C VAL A 204 -13.13 -37.38 -2.31
N VAL A 205 -12.49 -36.94 -1.23
CA VAL A 205 -12.15 -35.52 -1.03
C VAL A 205 -10.71 -35.31 -1.49
N GLU A 206 -10.49 -34.61 -2.60
CA GLU A 206 -9.14 -34.28 -3.05
C GLU A 206 -8.55 -33.12 -2.22
N PRO A 207 -7.25 -33.16 -1.89
CA PRO A 207 -6.62 -32.08 -1.17
C PRO A 207 -6.61 -30.80 -2.01
N ALA A 208 -7.17 -29.73 -1.46
CA ALA A 208 -6.99 -28.40 -2.01
C ALA A 208 -5.52 -27.97 -1.90
N SER A 209 -4.99 -27.37 -2.97
CA SER A 209 -3.64 -26.83 -2.98
C SER A 209 -3.68 -25.33 -2.69
N PRO A 210 -2.90 -24.82 -1.71
CA PRO A 210 -2.79 -23.39 -1.51
C PRO A 210 -2.26 -22.68 -2.75
N PHE A 211 -2.82 -21.53 -3.06
CA PHE A 211 -2.40 -20.67 -4.17
C PHE A 211 -2.10 -19.25 -3.69
N LEU A 212 -1.29 -18.52 -4.44
CA LEU A 212 -0.79 -17.22 -4.04
C LEU A 212 -1.60 -16.05 -4.61
N LEU A 213 -1.88 -15.08 -3.75
CA LEU A 213 -2.05 -13.68 -4.12
C LEU A 213 -0.76 -12.94 -3.74
N GLY A 214 0.10 -12.71 -4.72
CA GLY A 214 1.33 -11.95 -4.58
C GLY A 214 1.09 -10.44 -4.70
N VAL A 215 1.95 -9.68 -4.03
CA VAL A 215 2.08 -8.22 -4.19
C VAL A 215 3.55 -7.89 -4.34
N LEU A 216 3.88 -7.10 -5.37
CA LEU A 216 5.16 -6.43 -5.50
C LEU A 216 4.96 -4.97 -5.15
N LEU A 217 5.76 -4.48 -4.21
CA LEU A 217 5.75 -3.11 -3.76
C LEU A 217 7.03 -2.41 -4.20
N SER A 218 6.89 -1.19 -4.72
CA SER A 218 7.98 -0.29 -5.06
C SER A 218 7.82 1.03 -4.31
N ASN A 219 8.89 1.51 -3.68
CA ASN A 219 8.93 2.88 -3.16
C ASN A 219 9.56 3.80 -4.20
N ASP A 220 8.73 4.44 -5.01
CA ASP A 220 9.13 5.39 -6.04
C ASP A 220 9.43 6.79 -5.45
N GLY A 221 9.18 6.97 -4.15
CA GLY A 221 9.42 8.21 -3.42
C GLY A 221 10.88 8.42 -3.04
N ARG A 222 11.14 9.54 -2.38
CA ARG A 222 12.48 9.94 -1.91
C ARG A 222 12.70 9.74 -0.41
N GLY A 223 11.63 9.43 0.33
CA GLY A 223 11.67 9.08 1.75
C GLY A 223 11.48 7.58 1.98
N THR A 224 11.86 7.13 3.16
CA THR A 224 11.59 5.76 3.63
C THR A 224 10.11 5.62 3.99
N ALA A 225 9.49 4.50 3.60
CA ALA A 225 8.18 4.11 4.12
C ALA A 225 8.39 3.34 5.43
N ASP A 226 8.24 4.03 6.55
CA ASP A 226 8.54 3.45 7.86
C ASP A 226 7.40 2.56 8.37
N SER A 227 7.76 1.39 8.91
CA SER A 227 6.84 0.43 9.56
C SER A 227 5.65 0.03 8.69
N LEU A 228 5.92 -0.17 7.41
CA LEU A 228 4.97 -0.55 6.39
C LEU A 228 4.36 -1.93 6.68
N ARG A 229 3.04 -2.02 6.60
CA ARG A 229 2.28 -3.27 6.65
C ARG A 229 1.03 -3.20 5.79
N ILE A 230 0.58 -4.34 5.31
CA ILE A 230 -0.72 -4.51 4.65
C ILE A 230 -1.58 -5.41 5.53
N GLU A 231 -2.67 -4.85 6.03
CA GLU A 231 -3.66 -5.59 6.80
C GLU A 231 -4.74 -6.10 5.83
N SER A 232 -4.90 -7.42 5.73
CA SER A 232 -5.90 -8.02 4.86
C SER A 232 -7.09 -8.55 5.65
N ALA A 233 -8.29 -8.39 5.09
CA ALA A 233 -9.46 -9.14 5.50
C ALA A 233 -9.52 -10.51 4.80
N GLN A 234 -10.35 -11.42 5.32
CA GLN A 234 -10.69 -12.65 4.61
C GLN A 234 -11.47 -12.33 3.31
N PRO A 235 -11.29 -13.12 2.24
CA PRO A 235 -12.02 -12.93 1.00
C PRO A 235 -13.54 -13.04 1.17
N LYS A 236 -14.29 -12.31 0.36
CA LYS A 236 -15.76 -12.40 0.27
C LYS A 236 -16.18 -12.56 -1.18
N ILE A 237 -17.03 -13.54 -1.44
CA ILE A 237 -17.68 -13.70 -2.74
C ILE A 237 -18.81 -12.67 -2.82
N ILE A 238 -18.70 -11.73 -3.74
CA ILE A 238 -19.70 -10.66 -3.95
C ILE A 238 -20.59 -10.92 -5.17
N ASP A 239 -20.20 -11.86 -6.03
CA ASP A 239 -20.99 -12.31 -7.16
C ASP A 239 -20.68 -13.77 -7.47
N ASN A 240 -21.71 -14.56 -7.72
CA ASN A 240 -21.66 -15.99 -7.96
C ASN A 240 -22.89 -16.39 -8.78
N GLU A 241 -22.85 -16.10 -10.08
CA GLU A 241 -23.99 -16.22 -10.99
C GLU A 241 -24.58 -17.64 -11.04
N LYS A 242 -23.77 -18.66 -10.74
CA LYS A 242 -24.17 -20.07 -10.76
C LYS A 242 -24.42 -20.66 -9.37
N GLY A 243 -24.37 -19.85 -8.31
CA GLY A 243 -24.66 -20.28 -6.95
C GLY A 243 -23.74 -21.40 -6.45
N LEU A 244 -22.49 -21.44 -6.91
CA LEU A 244 -21.51 -22.43 -6.48
C LEU A 244 -21.27 -22.36 -4.96
N LEU A 245 -21.22 -23.50 -4.27
CA LEU A 245 -20.90 -23.58 -2.85
C LEU A 245 -19.38 -23.61 -2.64
N VAL A 246 -18.73 -22.52 -3.02
CA VAL A 246 -17.27 -22.34 -2.88
C VAL A 246 -16.98 -21.28 -1.83
N ASP A 247 -15.90 -21.47 -1.09
CA ASP A 247 -15.37 -20.50 -0.13
C ASP A 247 -13.85 -20.35 -0.33
N PHE A 248 -13.34 -19.18 0.02
CA PHE A 248 -11.92 -18.85 -0.11
C PHE A 248 -11.41 -18.32 1.22
N LYS A 249 -10.32 -18.91 1.69
CA LYS A 249 -9.72 -18.57 2.96
C LYS A 249 -8.25 -18.23 2.78
N ILE A 250 -7.85 -17.05 3.23
CA ILE A 250 -6.44 -16.77 3.46
C ILE A 250 -6.00 -17.55 4.70
N ILE A 251 -4.99 -18.39 4.54
CA ILE A 251 -4.43 -19.25 5.58
C ILE A 251 -3.15 -18.68 6.19
N GLY A 252 -2.52 -17.72 5.51
CA GLY A 252 -1.35 -17.04 6.01
C GLY A 252 -0.82 -15.98 5.06
N SER A 253 0.17 -15.23 5.53
CA SER A 253 0.89 -14.21 4.75
C SER A 253 2.39 -14.32 4.93
N GLN A 254 3.13 -13.94 3.91
CA GLN A 254 4.59 -13.99 3.83
C GLN A 254 5.12 -12.68 3.26
N VAL A 255 6.32 -12.28 3.70
CA VAL A 255 7.08 -11.16 3.16
C VAL A 255 8.49 -11.66 2.83
N ASP A 256 9.01 -11.25 1.68
CA ASP A 256 10.37 -11.53 1.18
C ASP A 256 10.80 -13.02 1.27
N GLY A 257 9.86 -13.94 1.10
CA GLY A 257 10.13 -15.38 1.10
C GLY A 257 10.27 -16.02 2.49
N GLU A 258 10.05 -15.27 3.57
CA GLU A 258 10.07 -15.78 4.95
C GLU A 258 8.94 -16.78 5.24
N SER A 259 9.07 -17.63 6.25
CA SER A 259 8.00 -18.62 6.54
C SER A 259 6.63 -17.95 6.70
N PRO A 260 5.56 -18.46 6.04
CA PRO A 260 4.25 -17.83 6.13
C PRO A 260 3.77 -17.75 7.58
N SER A 261 3.40 -16.54 8.00
CA SER A 261 2.74 -16.32 9.27
C SER A 261 1.28 -16.76 9.17
N GLY A 262 0.70 -17.30 10.24
CA GLY A 262 -0.75 -17.53 10.34
C GLY A 262 -1.58 -16.23 10.46
N SER A 263 -0.98 -15.08 10.13
CA SER A 263 -1.61 -13.76 10.16
C SER A 263 -2.09 -13.38 8.76
N LEU A 264 -3.16 -12.58 8.71
CA LEU A 264 -3.61 -11.91 7.49
C LEU A 264 -2.82 -10.63 7.20
N THR A 265 -1.99 -10.20 8.14
CA THR A 265 -1.19 -8.97 8.04
C THR A 265 0.21 -9.31 7.53
N ALA A 266 0.56 -8.76 6.37
CA ALA A 266 1.92 -8.79 5.84
C ALA A 266 2.70 -7.59 6.38
N VAL A 267 3.78 -7.82 7.15
CA VAL A 267 4.61 -6.78 7.76
C VAL A 267 5.90 -6.62 6.97
N PHE A 268 6.03 -5.51 6.26
CA PHE A 268 7.17 -5.20 5.39
C PHE A 268 8.30 -4.45 6.11
N GLY A 269 7.98 -3.77 7.22
CA GLY A 269 8.97 -2.97 7.94
C GLY A 269 9.31 -1.68 7.19
N ASP A 270 10.58 -1.31 7.14
CA ASP A 270 10.99 -0.06 6.52
C ASP A 270 11.41 -0.29 5.06
N ILE A 271 10.79 0.43 4.12
CA ILE A 271 11.13 0.35 2.69
C ILE A 271 11.83 1.63 2.26
N GLY A 272 13.12 1.55 1.92
CA GLY A 272 13.93 2.69 1.53
C GLY A 272 13.53 3.29 0.17
N PRO A 273 14.05 4.48 -0.18
CA PRO A 273 13.79 5.11 -1.47
C PRO A 273 14.35 4.27 -2.63
N GLY A 274 13.50 3.94 -3.60
CA GLY A 274 13.85 3.10 -4.75
C GLY A 274 13.90 1.60 -4.45
N ASP A 275 13.67 1.19 -3.19
CA ASP A 275 13.63 -0.21 -2.82
C ASP A 275 12.29 -0.85 -3.19
N THR A 276 12.34 -2.17 -3.37
CA THR A 276 11.16 -3.00 -3.62
C THR A 276 11.06 -4.11 -2.59
N ALA A 277 9.84 -4.51 -2.25
CA ALA A 277 9.58 -5.66 -1.40
C ALA A 277 8.47 -6.54 -1.98
N ALA A 278 8.52 -7.83 -1.70
CA ALA A 278 7.52 -8.79 -2.17
C ALA A 278 6.75 -9.36 -0.98
N GLY A 279 5.43 -9.46 -1.12
CA GLY A 279 4.57 -10.11 -0.16
C GLY A 279 3.65 -11.09 -0.84
N ALA A 280 3.09 -12.02 -0.08
CA ALA A 280 2.05 -12.91 -0.57
C ALA A 280 1.07 -13.29 0.52
N TRP A 281 -0.18 -13.49 0.13
CA TRP A 281 -1.18 -14.22 0.91
C TRP A 281 -1.37 -15.59 0.29
N PHE A 282 -1.40 -16.61 1.14
CA PHE A 282 -1.72 -17.98 0.77
C PHE A 282 -3.21 -18.17 0.94
N LEU A 283 -3.88 -18.58 -0.12
CA LEU A 283 -5.31 -18.83 -0.15
C LEU A 283 -5.56 -20.32 -0.38
N GLU A 284 -6.55 -20.85 0.31
CA GLU A 284 -7.16 -22.13 -0.01
C GLU A 284 -8.57 -21.89 -0.50
N CYS A 285 -8.95 -22.60 -1.56
CA CYS A 285 -10.34 -22.78 -1.94
C CYS A 285 -10.86 -23.99 -1.16
N CYS A 286 -11.88 -23.79 -0.33
CA CYS A 286 -12.56 -24.89 0.35
C CYS A 286 -14.06 -24.81 0.06
N GLY A 287 -14.62 -25.88 -0.48
CA GLY A 287 -16.07 -26.03 -0.64
C GLY A 287 -16.48 -27.40 -0.12
N HIS A 288 -17.40 -27.45 0.84
CA HIS A 288 -17.97 -28.70 1.35
C HIS A 288 -18.95 -29.36 0.36
N THR A 289 -19.01 -28.91 -0.89
CA THR A 289 -19.53 -29.65 -2.04
C THR A 289 -19.36 -28.76 -3.25
N ARG A 290 -18.74 -29.33 -4.28
CA ARG A 290 -18.75 -28.88 -5.67
C ARG A 290 -17.86 -27.69 -6.06
N GLY A 291 -16.56 -27.98 -6.18
CA GLY A 291 -15.76 -27.72 -7.38
C GLY A 291 -15.76 -26.38 -8.09
N ALA A 292 -14.65 -25.66 -7.97
CA ALA A 292 -14.29 -24.62 -8.91
C ALA A 292 -12.84 -24.78 -9.36
N VAL A 293 -12.64 -24.93 -10.68
CA VAL A 293 -11.39 -24.56 -11.33
C VAL A 293 -11.55 -23.09 -11.72
N GLY A 294 -10.87 -22.20 -11.01
CA GLY A 294 -10.83 -20.79 -11.34
C GLY A 294 -9.78 -20.52 -12.43
N ASP A 295 -10.20 -19.96 -13.56
CA ASP A 295 -9.30 -19.28 -14.51
C ASP A 295 -9.18 -17.81 -14.09
N GLY A 296 -8.12 -17.52 -13.34
CA GLY A 296 -7.71 -16.16 -13.02
C GLY A 296 -7.11 -15.51 -14.26
N ARG A 297 -7.90 -14.71 -14.99
CA ARG A 297 -7.34 -13.76 -15.96
C ARG A 297 -6.49 -12.74 -15.19
N GLY A 298 -5.18 -13.00 -15.12
CA GLY A 298 -4.19 -12.10 -14.55
C GLY A 298 -4.25 -10.74 -15.24
N ARG A 299 -5.00 -9.82 -14.63
CA ARG A 299 -4.98 -8.40 -14.96
C ARG A 299 -4.06 -7.74 -13.96
N GLU A 300 -2.94 -7.25 -14.46
CA GLU A 300 -2.07 -6.32 -13.76
C GLU A 300 -2.92 -5.11 -13.35
N HIS A 301 -3.28 -5.05 -12.07
CA HIS A 301 -4.03 -3.94 -11.50
C HIS A 301 -3.06 -3.03 -10.76
N ARG A 302 -2.39 -2.16 -11.52
CA ARG A 302 -1.58 -1.08 -10.95
C ARG A 302 -2.51 -0.10 -10.23
N ARG A 303 -2.38 0.03 -8.92
CA ARG A 303 -3.12 1.04 -8.13
C ARG A 303 -2.14 1.95 -7.42
N GLN A 304 -2.24 3.25 -7.70
CA GLN A 304 -1.65 4.30 -6.87
C GLN A 304 -2.62 4.60 -5.73
N PHE A 305 -2.21 4.31 -4.50
CA PHE A 305 -3.02 4.61 -3.31
C PHE A 305 -2.71 6.01 -2.79
N ARG A 306 -3.75 6.70 -2.29
CA ARG A 306 -3.58 7.97 -1.59
C ARG A 306 -3.06 7.71 -0.17
N LEU A 307 -2.15 8.59 0.26
CA LEU A 307 -1.32 8.46 1.45
C LEU A 307 -2.15 8.25 2.75
N PRO A 308 -1.73 7.33 3.63
CA PRO A 308 -2.38 7.09 4.93
C PRO A 308 -2.14 8.22 5.95
N ARG A 309 -2.81 8.14 7.11
CA ARG A 309 -2.75 9.12 8.22
C ARG A 309 -1.42 9.00 9.00
N PRO A 310 -0.88 10.11 9.55
CA PRO A 310 0.45 10.12 10.17
C PRO A 310 0.54 9.32 11.49
N GLY A 311 1.59 8.48 11.60
CA GLY A 311 1.91 7.65 12.77
C GLY A 311 2.91 8.26 13.77
N GLY A 312 3.57 9.38 13.43
CA GLY A 312 4.53 10.06 14.32
C GLY A 312 4.26 11.56 14.40
N ARG A 313 3.98 12.07 15.61
CA ARG A 313 3.63 13.48 15.87
C ARG A 313 4.79 14.18 16.56
N ARG A 314 5.35 15.25 15.97
CA ARG A 314 6.28 16.16 16.68
C ARG A 314 5.51 17.40 17.14
N ARG A 315 5.53 17.66 18.46
CA ARG A 315 4.94 18.87 19.04
C ARG A 315 5.82 20.09 18.75
N VAL A 316 5.19 21.17 18.32
CA VAL A 316 5.80 22.47 18.05
C VAL A 316 4.94 23.51 18.78
N PRO A 317 5.39 24.10 19.89
CA PRO A 317 4.59 25.11 20.59
C PRO A 317 4.49 26.38 19.71
N LEU A 318 3.29 26.94 19.58
CA LEU A 318 3.10 28.26 18.99
C LEU A 318 3.04 29.27 20.14
N HIS A 319 3.96 30.22 20.16
CA HIS A 319 4.01 31.26 21.18
C HIS A 319 3.44 32.57 20.63
N ALA A 320 2.48 33.12 21.33
CA ALA A 320 2.09 34.52 21.22
C ALA A 320 2.94 35.32 22.22
N ARG A 321 3.56 36.41 21.78
CA ARG A 321 4.19 37.41 22.66
C ARG A 321 3.36 38.67 22.72
#